data_AF-A0A2S1R9H3-F1
#
_entry.id   AF-A0A2S1R9H3-F1
#
_cell.length_a   1.000
_cell.length_b   1.000
_cell.length_c   1.000
_cell.angle_alpha   90.00
_cell.angle_beta   90.00
_cell.angle_gamma   90.00
#
_symmetry.space_group_name_H-M   'P 1'
#
loop_
_entity.id
_entity.type
_entity.pdbx_description
1 polymer ?
#
loop_
_entity_poly.entity_id
_entity_poly.type
_entity_poly.pdbx_seq_one_letter_code
_entity_poly.pdbx_strand_id
1 'polypeptide(L)'
;MADYHAIMMLALAGHSYSEIVAAVGCSRREIAAVKKTITAYGITAGQAASMNPAEIAGMFPDGRKRISEDSPNQLLIGFWRR
;
A
#
# COMPACT_ATOMS: atom_id res chain seq x y z
N MET A 1 -9.92 4.07 -8.06
CA MET A 1 -9.23 4.05 -6.76
C MET A 1 -8.31 2.85 -6.84
N ALA A 2 -7.01 3.00 -6.62
CA ALA A 2 -6.09 1.88 -6.82
C ALA A 2 -6.39 0.77 -5.80
N ASP A 3 -6.51 -0.46 -6.27
CA ASP A 3 -6.68 -1.61 -5.40
C ASP A 3 -5.34 -1.96 -4.75
N TYR A 4 -5.01 -1.27 -3.65
CA TYR A 4 -3.79 -1.49 -2.88
C TYR A 4 -3.61 -2.94 -2.45
N HIS A 5 -4.70 -3.66 -2.20
CA HIS A 5 -4.67 -5.09 -1.92
C HIS A 5 -4.13 -5.90 -3.10
N ALA A 6 -4.63 -5.64 -4.31
CA ALA A 6 -4.14 -6.29 -5.52
C ALA A 6 -2.66 -5.95 -5.77
N ILE A 7 -2.26 -4.69 -5.58
CA ILE A 7 -0.86 -4.26 -5.69
C ILE A 7 0.01 -5.00 -4.67
N MET A 8 -0.46 -5.14 -3.42
CA MET A 8 0.28 -5.78 -2.34
C MET A 8 0.44 -7.29 -2.56
N MET A 9 -0.63 -7.95 -3.01
CA MET A 9 -0.61 -9.37 -3.38
C MET A 9 0.35 -9.63 -4.55
N LEU A 10 0.29 -8.80 -5.60
CA LEU A 10 1.18 -8.95 -6.75
C LEU A 10 2.64 -8.63 -6.39
N ALA A 11 2.86 -7.62 -5.54
CA ALA A 11 4.19 -7.28 -5.06
C ALA A 11 4.81 -8.41 -4.21
N LEU A 12 4.00 -9.07 -3.36
CA LEU A 12 4.41 -10.22 -2.54
C LEU A 12 4.61 -11.49 -3.37
N ALA A 13 3.85 -11.66 -4.46
CA ALA A 13 4.04 -12.72 -5.43
C ALA A 13 5.30 -12.53 -6.30
N GLY A 14 6.01 -11.41 -6.17
CA GLY A 14 7.27 -11.15 -6.86
C GLY A 14 7.11 -10.59 -8.28
N HIS A 15 5.92 -10.11 -8.63
CA HIS A 15 5.69 -9.49 -9.93
C HIS A 15 6.54 -8.23 -10.15
N SER A 16 6.90 -8.01 -11.40
CA SER A 16 7.64 -6.82 -11.82
C SER A 16 6.74 -5.59 -11.81
N TYR A 17 7.33 -4.41 -11.60
CA TYR A 17 6.61 -3.13 -11.59
C TYR A 17 5.69 -2.97 -12.81
N SER A 18 6.16 -3.31 -14.01
CA SER A 18 5.37 -3.20 -15.25
C SER A 18 4.15 -4.14 -15.27
N GLU A 19 4.28 -5.34 -14.73
CA GLU A 19 3.16 -6.30 -14.65
C GLU A 19 2.09 -5.80 -13.68
N ILE A 20 2.52 -5.24 -12.55
CA ILE A 20 1.61 -4.68 -11.54
C ILE A 20 0.89 -3.44 -12.09
N VAL A 21 1.60 -2.57 -12.82
CA VAL A 21 0.97 -1.43 -13.53
C VAL A 21 -0.04 -1.93 -14.55
N ALA A 22 0.28 -2.96 -15.33
CA ALA A 22 -0.63 -3.51 -16.34
C ALA A 22 -1.86 -4.19 -15.72
N ALA A 23 -1.69 -4.88 -14.59
CA ALA A 23 -2.77 -5.61 -13.93
C ALA A 23 -3.75 -4.70 -13.18
N VAL A 24 -3.25 -3.67 -12.49
CA VAL A 24 -4.07 -2.80 -11.61
C VAL A 24 -4.31 -1.41 -12.22
N GLY A 25 -3.57 -1.02 -13.25
CA GLY A 25 -3.64 0.33 -13.81
C GLY A 25 -3.08 1.41 -12.88
N CYS A 26 -2.25 1.03 -11.92
CA CYS A 26 -1.73 1.91 -10.87
C CYS A 26 -0.43 2.62 -11.27
N SER A 27 -0.07 3.67 -10.54
CA SER A 27 1.20 4.38 -10.75
C SER A 27 2.38 3.64 -10.12
N ARG A 28 3.57 3.71 -10.74
CA ARG A 28 4.81 3.14 -10.16
C ARG A 28 5.10 3.64 -8.74
N ARG A 29 4.67 4.87 -8.42
CA ARG A 29 4.77 5.45 -7.07
C ARG A 29 3.97 4.66 -6.03
N GLU A 30 2.76 4.23 -6.39
CA GLU A 30 1.92 3.41 -5.51
C GLU A 30 2.57 2.05 -5.26
N ILE A 31 3.11 1.43 -6.32
CA ILE A 31 3.82 0.15 -6.21
C ILE A 31 5.04 0.27 -5.29
N ALA A 32 5.87 1.30 -5.49
CA ALA A 32 7.06 1.52 -4.69
C ALA A 32 6.71 1.66 -3.21
N ALA A 33 5.62 2.35 -2.93
CA ALA A 33 5.24 2.66 -1.58
C ALA A 33 4.48 1.52 -0.88
N VAL A 34 3.75 0.68 -1.63
CA VAL A 34 3.26 -0.64 -1.17
C VAL A 34 4.44 -1.55 -0.79
N LYS A 35 5.46 -1.66 -1.64
CA LYS A 35 6.67 -2.45 -1.32
C LYS A 35 7.36 -1.91 -0.07
N LYS A 36 7.42 -0.59 0.08
CA LYS A 36 7.98 0.07 1.27
C LYS A 36 7.19 -0.27 2.54
N THR A 37 5.86 -0.27 2.47
CA THR A 37 4.97 -0.67 3.59
C THR A 37 5.13 -2.14 3.94
N ILE A 38 5.17 -3.04 2.93
CA ILE A 38 5.46 -4.46 3.14
C ILE A 38 6.74 -4.63 3.97
N THR A 39 7.82 -3.95 3.58
CA THR A 39 9.10 -4.03 4.30
C THR A 39 9.05 -3.36 5.67
N ALA A 40 8.39 -2.21 5.82
CA ALA A 40 8.34 -1.46 7.08
C ALA A 40 7.51 -2.18 8.16
N TYR A 41 6.41 -2.81 7.76
CA TYR A 41 5.52 -3.53 8.66
C TYR A 41 5.83 -5.03 8.73
N GLY A 42 6.72 -5.54 7.87
CA GLY A 42 7.02 -6.97 7.78
C GLY A 42 5.83 -7.80 7.31
N ILE A 43 4.98 -7.23 6.44
CA ILE A 43 3.74 -7.90 6.00
C ILE A 43 4.11 -9.09 5.11
N THR A 44 3.62 -10.27 5.46
CA THR A 44 3.79 -11.47 4.66
C THR A 44 2.59 -11.68 3.73
N ALA A 45 2.75 -12.53 2.70
CA ALA A 45 1.65 -12.89 1.80
C ALA A 45 0.40 -13.42 2.55
N GLY A 46 0.60 -14.20 3.62
CA GLY A 46 -0.50 -14.70 4.44
C GLY A 46 -1.22 -13.60 5.23
N GLN A 47 -0.49 -12.61 5.73
CA GLN A 47 -1.07 -11.43 6.40
C GLN A 47 -1.84 -10.56 5.42
N ALA A 48 -1.25 -10.27 4.25
CA ALA A 48 -1.91 -9.51 3.19
C ALA A 48 -3.19 -10.18 2.67
N ALA A 49 -3.20 -11.51 2.58
CA ALA A 49 -4.38 -12.28 2.16
C ALA A 49 -5.48 -12.32 3.23
N SER A 50 -5.12 -12.21 4.51
CA SER A 50 -6.07 -12.23 5.64
C SER A 50 -6.65 -10.86 5.96
N MET A 51 -6.02 -9.78 5.48
CA MET A 51 -6.48 -8.40 5.68
C MET A 51 -7.48 -7.99 4.61
N ASN A 52 -8.51 -7.23 5.01
CA ASN A 52 -9.53 -6.76 4.08
C ASN A 52 -8.96 -5.66 3.17
N PRO A 53 -9.26 -5.63 1.86
CA PRO A 53 -8.87 -4.53 0.97
C PRO A 53 -9.18 -3.13 1.50
N ALA A 54 -10.28 -2.94 2.25
CA ALA A 54 -10.62 -1.66 2.88
C ALA A 54 -9.66 -1.28 4.03
N GLU A 55 -9.19 -2.25 4.81
CA GLU A 55 -8.22 -2.01 5.89
C GLU A 55 -6.83 -1.68 5.32
N ILE A 56 -6.45 -2.40 4.26
CA ILE A 56 -5.21 -2.14 3.53
C ILE A 56 -5.26 -0.76 2.90
N ALA A 57 -6.36 -0.40 2.24
CA ALA A 57 -6.57 0.95 1.71
C ALA A 57 -6.54 2.02 2.83
N GLY A 58 -6.91 1.68 4.07
CA GLY A 58 -6.77 2.56 5.22
C GLY A 58 -5.33 2.75 5.73
N MET A 59 -4.43 1.78 5.47
CA MET A 59 -2.99 1.92 5.76
C MET A 59 -2.29 2.88 4.79
N PHE A 60 -2.83 3.02 3.58
CA PHE A 60 -2.29 3.91 2.56
C PHE A 60 -3.08 5.22 2.61
N PRO A 61 -2.46 6.36 3.01
CA PRO A 61 -3.12 7.65 2.99
C PRO A 61 -3.19 8.15 1.53
N ASP A 62 -4.00 7.47 0.72
CA ASP A 62 -4.14 7.79 -0.68
C ASP A 62 -5.03 9.02 -0.84
N GLY A 63 -4.39 10.18 -0.74
CA GLY A 63 -4.63 11.37 -1.55
C GLY A 63 -6.00 12.05 -1.55
N ARG A 64 -7.09 11.51 -0.99
CA ARG A 64 -8.44 12.11 -1.11
C ARG A 64 -9.24 12.28 0.16
N LYS A 65 -8.78 11.79 1.31
CA LYS A 65 -9.32 12.24 2.60
C LYS A 65 -8.19 12.49 3.57
N ARG A 66 -7.98 13.78 3.88
CA ARG A 66 -7.32 14.22 5.10
C ARG A 66 -8.00 13.47 6.25
N ILE A 67 -7.28 12.57 6.90
CA ILE A 67 -7.68 12.10 8.22
C ILE A 67 -7.53 13.34 9.11
N SER A 68 -8.66 13.92 9.49
CA SER A 68 -8.72 14.85 10.61
C SER A 68 -8.02 14.20 11.79
N GLU A 69 -7.05 14.93 12.34
CA GLU A 69 -6.67 14.96 13.75
C GLU A 69 -7.46 13.99 14.63
N ASP A 70 -6.87 12.81 14.91
CA ASP A 70 -6.70 12.25 16.26
C ASP A 70 -6.17 10.81 16.17
N SER A 71 -4.88 10.62 15.91
CA SER A 71 -4.22 9.31 16.02
C SER A 71 -2.71 9.50 16.26
N PRO A 72 -2.12 8.92 17.33
CA PRO A 72 -0.78 9.25 17.80
C PRO A 72 0.35 8.56 17.01
N ASN A 73 0.20 8.43 15.69
CA ASN A 73 1.20 7.77 14.83
C ASN A 73 1.67 8.68 13.69
N GLN A 74 2.23 9.84 14.07
CA GLN A 74 2.82 10.86 13.17
C GLN A 74 4.04 10.37 12.37
N LEU A 75 4.59 9.19 12.65
CA LEU A 75 5.74 8.65 11.91
C LEU A 75 5.39 8.16 10.50
N LEU A 76 4.12 7.86 10.23
CA LEU A 76 3.69 7.28 8.95
C LEU A 76 3.56 8.31 7.82
N ILE A 77 3.15 9.54 8.13
CA ILE A 77 2.97 10.61 7.12
C ILE A 77 4.30 11.13 6.56
N GLY A 78 5.39 11.07 7.34
CA GLY A 78 6.74 11.43 6.87
C GLY A 78 7.34 10.39 5.92
N PHE A 79 6.93 9.14 6.04
CA PHE A 79 7.49 8.01 5.29
C PHE A 79 7.13 8.01 3.79
N TRP A 80 5.98 8.61 3.45
CA TRP A 80 5.44 8.70 2.09
C TRP A 80 5.86 9.96 1.32
N ARG A 81 6.47 10.94 2.00
CA ARG A 81 6.81 12.26 1.45
C ARG A 81 8.28 12.41 1.03
N ARG A 82 9.01 11.30 0.88
CA ARG A 82 10.45 11.32 0.60
C ARG A 82 10.84 10.34 -0.49
#